data_AF-A0A9X1QPM5-F1
#
_entry.id   AF-A0A9X1QPM5-F1
#
_cell.length_a   1.000
_cell.length_b   1.000
_cell.length_c   1.000
_cell.angle_alpha   90.00
_cell.angle_beta   90.00
_cell.angle_gamma   90.00
#
_symmetry.space_group_name_H-M   'P 1'
#
loop_
_entity.id
_entity.type
_entity.pdbx_description
1 polymer ?
#
loop_
_entity_poly.entity_id
_entity_poly.type
_entity_poly.pdbx_seq_one_letter_code
_entity_poly.pdbx_strand_id
1 'polypeptide(L)'
;MKQKNLIITLIVIVVVLVIGLAATVFLVLDQEKSTTAQGDHGLSMSKNHNCEYRTSVSNIAGDEIKVPVDTNGCLLSTALKDVDPNDTERVPDDFEYQILPEKNYYVIAVSSSDGPTRFDGDIPTGYAHTVQGAVMAMHNYMRAFSHYDLCVQVAKHDHHILDRGAPSQKDAEEQCRDAAEYRQVLNEKVRDKGLDPNLDFLSIIGYRVKNYNENSAEFEFWRKGPADGPGPRYSRVNNHMMWVDGEWVFGPVADDNIYNEDSVPKDMVRWDI
;
A
#
# COMPACT_ATOMS: atom_id res chain seq x y z
N MET A 1 -11.20 35.41 -41.42
CA MET A 1 -9.88 35.77 -40.85
C MET A 1 -9.80 35.68 -39.31
N LYS A 2 -10.88 35.89 -38.54
CA LYS A 2 -10.82 35.89 -37.06
C LYS A 2 -10.62 34.51 -36.39
N GLN A 3 -11.02 33.41 -37.04
CA GLN A 3 -10.99 32.07 -36.42
C GLN A 3 -9.60 31.40 -36.44
N LYS A 4 -8.76 31.69 -37.46
CA LYS A 4 -7.38 31.18 -37.53
C LYS A 4 -6.46 31.84 -36.49
N ASN A 5 -6.71 33.10 -36.15
CA ASN A 5 -5.93 33.81 -35.14
C ASN A 5 -6.25 33.33 -33.72
N LEU A 6 -7.48 32.87 -33.47
CA LEU A 6 -7.87 32.30 -32.17
C LEU A 6 -7.14 30.97 -31.89
N ILE A 7 -7.02 30.12 -32.92
CA ILE A 7 -6.39 28.80 -32.80
C ILE A 7 -4.89 28.94 -32.59
N ILE A 8 -4.23 29.87 -33.28
CA ILE A 8 -2.79 30.12 -33.10
C ILE A 8 -2.51 30.67 -31.69
N THR A 9 -3.33 31.58 -31.17
CA THR A 9 -3.18 32.11 -29.80
C THR A 9 -3.36 31.02 -28.74
N LEU A 10 -4.33 30.11 -28.91
CA LEU A 10 -4.55 29.00 -27.98
C LEU A 10 -3.38 28.00 -27.95
N ILE A 11 -2.79 27.69 -29.11
CA ILE A 11 -1.62 26.80 -29.18
C ILE A 11 -0.40 27.42 -28.50
N VAL A 12 -0.18 28.73 -28.68
CA VAL A 12 0.94 29.44 -28.03
C VAL A 12 0.76 29.45 -26.50
N ILE A 13 -0.46 29.65 -25.99
CA ILE A 13 -0.72 29.62 -24.54
C ILE A 13 -0.47 28.23 -23.94
N VAL A 14 -0.90 27.16 -24.62
CA VAL A 14 -0.68 25.78 -24.16
C VAL A 14 0.80 25.42 -24.18
N VAL A 15 1.55 25.81 -25.21
CA VAL A 15 3.01 25.56 -25.27
C VAL A 15 3.77 26.34 -24.19
N VAL A 16 3.37 27.58 -23.89
CA VAL A 16 3.98 28.37 -22.80
C VAL A 16 3.65 27.77 -21.42
N LEU A 17 2.45 27.22 -21.21
CA LEU A 17 2.09 26.53 -19.97
C LEU A 17 2.85 25.21 -19.77
N VAL A 18 3.03 24.42 -20.84
CA VAL A 18 3.76 23.14 -20.76
C VAL A 18 5.27 23.35 -20.57
N ILE A 19 5.86 24.39 -21.18
CA ILE A 19 7.27 24.73 -20.97
C ILE A 19 7.49 25.40 -19.60
N GLY A 20 6.51 26.19 -19.11
CA GLY A 20 6.56 26.78 -17.77
C GLY A 20 6.54 25.76 -16.63
N LEU A 21 5.75 24.69 -16.78
CA LEU A 21 5.68 23.58 -15.81
C LEU A 21 6.93 22.68 -15.83
N ALA A 22 7.56 22.48 -17.00
CA ALA A 22 8.82 21.73 -17.10
C ALA A 22 10.02 22.50 -16.50
N ALA A 23 9.99 23.83 -16.50
CA ALA A 23 11.07 24.67 -15.95
C ALA A 23 11.02 24.83 -14.42
N THR A 24 9.85 24.67 -13.78
CA THR A 24 9.74 24.72 -12.31
C THR A 24 10.16 23.42 -11.62
N VAL A 25 10.03 22.28 -12.31
CA VAL A 25 10.46 20.97 -11.75
C VAL A 25 11.99 20.79 -11.80
N PHE A 26 12.69 21.50 -12.68
CA PHE A 26 14.16 21.39 -12.80
C PHE A 26 14.97 22.41 -11.97
N LEU A 27 14.32 23.37 -11.29
CA LEU A 27 15.01 24.42 -10.52
C LEU A 27 14.91 24.27 -8.98
N VAL A 28 14.38 23.15 -8.49
CA VAL A 28 14.35 22.80 -7.05
C VAL A 28 15.38 21.70 -6.68
N LEU A 29 16.13 21.20 -7.67
CA LEU A 29 17.20 20.22 -7.45
C LEU A 29 18.59 20.82 -7.71
N ASP A 30 18.94 21.91 -7.02
CA ASP A 30 20.36 22.21 -6.76
C ASP A 30 20.54 23.20 -5.59
N GLN A 31 21.58 22.98 -4.77
CA GLN A 31 22.02 23.70 -3.55
C GLN A 31 21.34 23.29 -2.21
N GLU A 32 22.01 22.85 -1.13
CA GLU A 32 23.42 22.76 -0.70
C GLU A 32 23.56 21.56 0.29
N LYS A 33 24.53 20.66 0.13
CA LYS A 33 25.89 20.64 0.74
C LYS A 33 26.00 20.07 2.16
N SER A 34 26.53 18.84 2.20
CA SER A 34 27.44 18.22 3.18
C SER A 34 27.65 18.90 4.54
N THR A 35 27.25 18.23 5.62
CA THR A 35 27.99 18.26 6.89
C THR A 35 28.18 16.84 7.39
N THR A 36 29.43 16.41 7.47
CA THR A 36 29.87 15.15 8.06
C THR A 36 29.60 15.19 9.57
N ALA A 37 28.81 14.25 10.08
CA ALA A 37 28.76 13.93 11.51
C ALA A 37 28.95 12.43 11.68
N GLN A 38 30.17 12.08 12.07
CA GLN A 38 30.57 10.77 12.54
C GLN A 38 29.98 10.57 13.94
N GLY A 39 28.99 9.68 14.05
CA GLY A 39 28.37 9.25 15.29
C GLY A 39 28.37 7.73 15.34
N ASP A 40 29.43 7.17 15.89
CA ASP A 40 29.54 5.76 16.26
C ASP A 40 28.58 5.51 17.43
N HIS A 41 27.45 4.85 17.13
CA HIS A 41 26.65 4.14 18.11
C HIS A 41 26.38 2.75 17.56
N GLY A 42 27.25 1.81 17.92
CA GLY A 42 26.98 0.39 17.81
C GLY A 42 25.66 0.05 18.50
N LEU A 43 24.61 -0.13 17.70
CA LEU A 43 23.44 -0.89 18.12
C LEU A 43 23.72 -2.35 17.81
N SER A 44 24.02 -3.06 18.89
CA SER A 44 24.01 -4.51 19.01
C SER A 44 22.90 -5.12 18.16
N MET A 45 23.28 -5.84 17.10
CA MET A 45 22.38 -6.75 16.40
C MET A 45 21.87 -7.80 17.39
N SER A 46 20.60 -7.70 17.79
CA SER A 46 19.92 -8.76 18.53
C SER A 46 19.05 -9.56 17.59
N LYS A 47 19.45 -10.83 17.41
CA LYS A 47 18.68 -11.92 16.81
C LYS A 47 17.38 -12.19 17.59
N ASN A 48 16.36 -12.65 16.84
CA ASN A 48 15.05 -13.16 17.25
C ASN A 48 14.04 -12.13 17.78
N HIS A 49 13.18 -11.62 16.89
CA HIS A 49 11.91 -11.03 17.29
C HIS A 49 10.98 -12.18 17.68
N ASN A 50 10.91 -12.51 18.97
CA ASN A 50 9.92 -13.44 19.49
C ASN A 50 8.58 -12.69 19.56
N CYS A 51 7.83 -12.70 18.46
CA CYS A 51 6.47 -12.21 18.47
C CYS A 51 5.63 -13.04 19.43
N GLU A 52 5.02 -12.39 20.41
CA GLU A 52 4.02 -12.99 21.26
C GLU A 52 2.63 -12.70 20.68
N TYR A 53 1.83 -13.75 20.54
CA TYR A 53 0.48 -13.65 20.00
C TYR A 53 -0.55 -14.10 21.04
N ARG A 54 -1.69 -13.42 21.03
CA ARG A 54 -2.92 -13.89 21.65
C ARG A 54 -3.51 -15.03 20.79
N THR A 55 -4.67 -15.52 21.16
CA THR A 55 -5.43 -16.47 20.34
C THR A 55 -5.68 -15.86 18.95
N SER A 56 -5.21 -16.55 17.91
CA SER A 56 -5.49 -16.19 16.52
C SER A 56 -7.00 -16.16 16.25
N VAL A 57 -7.39 -15.37 15.26
CA VAL A 57 -8.76 -15.31 14.74
C VAL A 57 -8.75 -15.73 13.27
N SER A 58 -9.92 -16.06 12.73
CA SER A 58 -10.07 -16.30 11.29
C SER A 58 -10.82 -15.13 10.65
N ASN A 59 -10.41 -14.68 9.46
CA ASN A 59 -11.26 -13.78 8.69
C ASN A 59 -12.51 -14.55 8.20
N ILE A 60 -13.41 -13.79 7.60
CA ILE A 60 -14.58 -14.30 6.88
C ILE A 60 -14.25 -15.28 5.72
N ALA A 61 -13.00 -15.31 5.25
CA ALA A 61 -12.53 -16.20 4.20
C ALA A 61 -11.92 -17.52 4.75
N GLY A 62 -11.84 -17.64 6.08
CA GLY A 62 -11.29 -18.79 6.81
C GLY A 62 -9.78 -18.75 7.03
N ASP A 63 -9.09 -17.70 6.60
CA ASP A 63 -7.64 -17.57 6.74
C ASP A 63 -7.30 -17.23 8.20
N GLU A 64 -6.25 -17.87 8.75
CA GLU A 64 -5.77 -17.58 10.11
C GLU A 64 -5.07 -16.22 10.16
N ILE A 65 -5.34 -15.45 11.21
CA ILE A 65 -4.77 -14.13 11.44
C ILE A 65 -4.22 -14.07 12.83
N LYS A 66 -2.98 -13.64 12.93
CA LYS A 66 -2.30 -13.49 14.21
C LYS A 66 -2.77 -12.22 14.90
N VAL A 67 -2.93 -12.29 16.22
CA VAL A 67 -3.27 -11.14 17.06
C VAL A 67 -2.08 -10.87 17.97
N PRO A 68 -1.18 -9.93 17.63
CA PRO A 68 -0.01 -9.64 18.44
C PRO A 68 -0.40 -9.12 19.82
N VAL A 69 0.42 -9.42 20.83
CA VAL A 69 0.27 -8.85 22.17
C VAL A 69 0.59 -7.36 22.16
N ASP A 70 1.60 -6.96 21.38
CA ASP A 70 1.92 -5.56 21.12
C ASP A 70 0.84 -4.90 20.25
N THR A 71 0.30 -3.79 20.76
CA THR A 71 -0.77 -3.02 20.12
C THR A 71 -0.33 -2.34 18.82
N ASN A 72 0.97 -2.18 18.60
CA ASN A 72 1.52 -1.65 17.35
C ASN A 72 1.70 -2.69 16.25
N GLY A 73 1.56 -3.98 16.59
CA GLY A 73 1.92 -5.08 15.71
C GLY A 73 3.29 -5.65 16.03
N CYS A 74 3.61 -6.80 15.45
CA CYS A 74 4.91 -7.42 15.56
C CYS A 74 5.67 -7.37 14.24
N LEU A 75 6.82 -6.70 14.23
CA LEU A 75 7.75 -6.73 13.10
C LEU A 75 8.54 -8.04 13.14
N LEU A 76 8.52 -8.80 12.03
CA LEU A 76 9.28 -10.05 11.95
C LEU A 76 10.80 -9.80 11.79
N SER A 77 11.19 -8.61 11.37
CA SER A 77 12.57 -8.15 11.34
C SER A 77 12.64 -6.62 11.42
N THR A 78 13.72 -6.09 11.98
CA THR A 78 14.07 -4.66 11.93
C THR A 78 15.07 -4.33 10.82
N ALA A 79 15.46 -5.34 10.03
CA ALA A 79 16.36 -5.20 8.91
C ALA A 79 15.89 -6.08 7.75
N LEU A 80 16.03 -5.58 6.53
CA LEU A 80 15.67 -6.35 5.34
C LEU A 80 16.72 -7.43 5.07
N LYS A 81 16.25 -8.58 4.58
CA LYS A 81 17.16 -9.60 4.04
C LYS A 81 17.68 -9.11 2.68
N ASP A 82 18.91 -9.49 2.37
CA ASP A 82 19.46 -9.31 1.03
C ASP A 82 18.78 -10.34 0.09
N VAL A 83 17.89 -9.85 -0.76
CA VAL A 83 17.08 -10.65 -1.70
C VAL A 83 17.29 -10.10 -3.11
N ASP A 84 17.28 -10.96 -4.12
CA ASP A 84 17.41 -10.52 -5.52
C ASP A 84 16.17 -9.66 -5.90
N PRO A 85 16.34 -8.36 -6.21
CA PRO A 85 15.23 -7.50 -6.57
C PRO A 85 14.54 -7.92 -7.87
N ASN A 86 15.21 -8.71 -8.72
CA ASN A 86 14.64 -9.17 -9.99
C ASN A 86 13.86 -10.49 -9.88
N ASP A 87 13.88 -11.15 -8.72
CA ASP A 87 13.08 -12.34 -8.45
C ASP A 87 11.62 -11.95 -8.19
N THR A 88 10.92 -11.65 -9.27
CA THR A 88 9.53 -11.17 -9.23
C THR A 88 8.51 -12.26 -8.88
N GLU A 89 8.92 -13.54 -8.91
CA GLU A 89 8.06 -14.69 -8.63
C GLU A 89 8.22 -15.23 -7.20
N ARG A 90 9.16 -14.68 -6.41
CA ARG A 90 9.40 -15.10 -5.04
C ARG A 90 8.18 -14.92 -4.13
N VAL A 91 7.95 -15.94 -3.31
CA VAL A 91 7.01 -15.90 -2.18
C VAL A 91 7.82 -15.69 -0.89
N PRO A 92 7.44 -14.75 -0.01
CA PRO A 92 8.09 -14.63 1.30
C PRO A 92 7.81 -15.86 2.18
N ASP A 93 8.86 -16.48 2.74
CA ASP A 93 8.76 -17.74 3.51
C ASP A 93 7.97 -17.62 4.81
N ASP A 94 7.86 -16.41 5.36
CA ASP A 94 7.28 -16.11 6.67
C ASP A 94 6.21 -15.03 6.60
N PHE A 95 5.55 -14.92 5.45
CA PHE A 95 4.42 -14.03 5.27
C PHE A 95 3.30 -14.35 6.26
N GLU A 96 2.82 -13.34 6.98
CA GLU A 96 1.64 -13.49 7.83
C GLU A 96 0.79 -12.21 7.87
N TYR A 97 -0.49 -12.41 8.18
CA TYR A 97 -1.40 -11.34 8.54
C TYR A 97 -1.48 -11.14 10.04
N GLN A 98 -1.43 -9.88 10.45
CA GLN A 98 -1.72 -9.45 11.81
C GLN A 98 -2.93 -8.53 11.83
N ILE A 99 -3.80 -8.71 12.81
CA ILE A 99 -4.89 -7.77 13.09
C ILE A 99 -4.59 -7.02 14.39
N LEU A 100 -4.82 -5.71 14.38
CA LEU A 100 -4.54 -4.79 15.48
C LEU A 100 -5.87 -4.26 16.05
N PRO A 101 -6.51 -4.95 17.03
CA PRO A 101 -7.81 -4.54 17.57
C PRO A 101 -7.82 -3.12 18.12
N GLU A 102 -6.73 -2.71 18.76
CA GLU A 102 -6.55 -1.40 19.37
C GLU A 102 -6.39 -0.27 18.33
N LYS A 103 -6.13 -0.62 17.05
CA LYS A 103 -6.07 0.31 15.91
C LYS A 103 -7.27 0.13 14.98
N ASN A 104 -8.47 0.07 15.56
CA ASN A 104 -9.72 -0.13 14.82
C ASN A 104 -9.72 -1.38 13.92
N TYR A 105 -9.08 -2.47 14.37
CA TYR A 105 -8.94 -3.71 13.59
C TYR A 105 -8.18 -3.52 12.27
N TYR A 106 -7.20 -2.62 12.27
CA TYR A 106 -6.27 -2.48 11.16
C TYR A 106 -5.51 -3.78 10.93
N VAL A 107 -5.46 -4.23 9.68
CA VAL A 107 -4.79 -5.47 9.29
C VAL A 107 -3.54 -5.11 8.51
N ILE A 108 -2.43 -5.72 8.90
CA ILE A 108 -1.14 -5.55 8.24
C ILE A 108 -0.59 -6.90 7.77
N ALA A 109 0.03 -6.88 6.60
CA ALA A 109 0.92 -7.92 6.08
C ALA A 109 2.34 -7.66 6.60
N VAL A 110 3.02 -8.71 7.06
CA VAL A 110 4.41 -8.66 7.49
C VAL A 110 5.22 -9.84 6.95
N SER A 111 6.52 -9.62 6.72
CA SER A 111 7.52 -10.63 6.39
C SER A 111 8.90 -10.16 6.86
N SER A 112 9.79 -11.08 7.27
CA SER A 112 11.18 -10.72 7.57
C SER A 112 12.03 -10.39 6.35
N SER A 113 11.68 -10.88 5.15
CA SER A 113 12.43 -10.57 3.92
C SER A 113 12.02 -9.25 3.30
N ASP A 114 10.72 -8.99 3.27
CA ASP A 114 10.16 -7.90 2.45
C ASP A 114 9.59 -6.74 3.27
N GLY A 115 9.63 -6.86 4.61
CA GLY A 115 9.18 -5.85 5.55
C GLY A 115 7.72 -6.01 5.99
N PRO A 116 7.17 -5.03 6.71
CA PRO A 116 7.82 -3.79 7.15
C PRO A 116 8.97 -4.04 8.15
N THR A 117 9.90 -3.09 8.27
CA THR A 117 11.01 -3.14 9.24
C THR A 117 10.88 -2.12 10.37
N ARG A 118 9.92 -1.21 10.26
CA ARG A 118 9.62 -0.19 11.27
C ARG A 118 8.18 0.33 11.11
N PHE A 119 7.79 1.21 12.01
CA PHE A 119 6.58 2.02 11.88
C PHE A 119 6.95 3.49 11.84
N ASP A 120 6.28 4.26 10.98
CA ASP A 120 6.22 5.73 11.04
C ASP A 120 4.85 6.11 11.59
N GLY A 121 4.79 6.52 12.86
CA GLY A 121 3.53 6.58 13.59
C GLY A 121 2.85 5.20 13.65
N ASP A 122 1.63 5.10 13.13
CA ASP A 122 0.89 3.85 13.03
C ASP A 122 1.09 3.13 11.68
N ILE A 123 1.85 3.73 10.76
CA ILE A 123 1.99 3.23 9.39
C ILE A 123 3.22 2.33 9.28
N PRO A 124 3.07 1.07 8.88
CA PRO A 124 4.21 0.18 8.65
C PRO A 124 5.04 0.64 7.45
N THR A 125 6.35 0.78 7.61
CA THR A 125 7.30 1.30 6.62
C THR A 125 8.61 0.50 6.57
N GLY A 126 9.49 0.82 5.62
CA GLY A 126 10.77 0.15 5.47
C GLY A 126 10.65 -1.21 4.81
N TYR A 127 10.00 -1.23 3.65
CA TYR A 127 9.83 -2.41 2.81
C TYR A 127 11.05 -2.64 1.92
N ALA A 128 11.24 -3.89 1.47
CA ALA A 128 12.31 -4.20 0.53
C ALA A 128 12.11 -3.50 -0.82
N HIS A 129 13.20 -3.10 -1.47
CA HIS A 129 13.19 -2.58 -2.84
C HIS A 129 13.00 -3.74 -3.85
N THR A 130 11.86 -4.40 -3.75
CA THR A 130 11.42 -5.57 -4.53
C THR A 130 9.94 -5.43 -4.86
N VAL A 131 9.44 -6.21 -5.83
CA VAL A 131 8.00 -6.23 -6.11
C VAL A 131 7.18 -6.75 -4.92
N GLN A 132 7.71 -7.69 -4.14
CA GLN A 132 7.02 -8.21 -2.95
C GLN A 132 6.91 -7.12 -1.87
N GLY A 133 7.97 -6.33 -1.66
CA GLY A 133 7.93 -5.15 -0.81
C GLY A 133 6.88 -4.14 -1.29
N ALA A 134 6.79 -3.89 -2.60
CA ALA A 134 5.77 -3.01 -3.19
C ALA A 134 4.34 -3.52 -2.95
N VAL A 135 4.11 -4.82 -3.12
CA VAL A 135 2.80 -5.47 -2.91
C VAL A 135 2.38 -5.36 -1.44
N MET A 136 3.29 -5.58 -0.50
CA MET A 136 2.98 -5.46 0.94
C MET A 136 2.76 -4.01 1.37
N ALA A 137 3.59 -3.07 0.89
CA ALA A 137 3.39 -1.64 1.13
C ALA A 137 2.01 -1.20 0.65
N MET A 138 1.68 -1.53 -0.61
CA MET A 138 0.36 -1.29 -1.19
C MET A 138 -0.75 -1.88 -0.33
N HIS A 139 -0.63 -3.14 0.12
CA HIS A 139 -1.63 -3.77 0.97
C HIS A 139 -1.90 -2.95 2.23
N ASN A 140 -0.84 -2.69 2.98
CA ASN A 140 -0.92 -2.03 4.28
C ASN A 140 -1.50 -0.62 4.11
N TYR A 141 -1.03 0.14 3.13
CA TYR A 141 -1.54 1.49 2.87
C TYR A 141 -3.01 1.48 2.41
N MET A 142 -3.40 0.53 1.55
CA MET A 142 -4.81 0.38 1.16
C MET A 142 -5.71 0.04 2.34
N ARG A 143 -5.22 -0.77 3.30
CA ARG A 143 -5.98 -1.10 4.50
C ARG A 143 -6.15 0.12 5.41
N ALA A 144 -5.14 0.99 5.48
CA ALA A 144 -5.23 2.26 6.21
C ALA A 144 -6.36 3.16 5.68
N PHE A 145 -6.65 3.16 4.37
CA PHE A 145 -7.76 3.96 3.80
C PHE A 145 -9.16 3.61 4.33
N SER A 146 -9.32 2.45 4.96
CA SER A 146 -10.59 2.08 5.62
C SER A 146 -10.75 2.72 7.01
N HIS A 147 -9.74 3.44 7.50
CA HIS A 147 -9.71 4.06 8.82
C HIS A 147 -9.26 5.52 8.69
N TYR A 148 -10.12 6.47 9.05
CA TYR A 148 -9.86 7.90 8.83
C TYR A 148 -8.47 8.35 9.31
N ASP A 149 -8.12 8.08 10.58
CA ASP A 149 -6.85 8.54 11.15
C ASP A 149 -5.62 7.92 10.47
N LEU A 150 -5.69 6.62 10.11
CA LEU A 150 -4.61 5.94 9.40
C LEU A 150 -4.51 6.42 7.95
N CYS A 151 -5.63 6.65 7.28
CA CYS A 151 -5.68 7.24 5.95
C CYS A 151 -4.98 8.60 5.91
N VAL A 152 -5.26 9.45 6.90
CA VAL A 152 -4.62 10.78 7.01
C VAL A 152 -3.12 10.65 7.30
N GLN A 153 -2.70 9.70 8.13
CA GLN A 153 -1.27 9.42 8.35
C GLN A 153 -0.58 8.95 7.06
N VAL A 154 -1.20 8.03 6.32
CA VAL A 154 -0.70 7.57 5.02
C VAL A 154 -0.63 8.72 4.01
N ALA A 155 -1.63 9.60 3.92
CA ALA A 155 -1.59 10.77 3.03
C ALA A 155 -0.49 11.79 3.38
N LYS A 156 -0.08 11.85 4.67
CA LYS A 156 1.04 12.68 5.11
C LYS A 156 2.39 12.03 4.84
N HIS A 157 2.46 10.72 4.98
CA HIS A 157 3.67 9.92 4.71
C HIS A 157 3.94 9.85 3.20
N ASP A 158 2.89 9.61 2.42
CA ASP A 158 2.92 9.45 0.97
C ASP A 158 2.22 10.63 0.30
N HIS A 159 3.02 11.64 -0.04
CA HIS A 159 2.56 12.82 -0.75
C HIS A 159 2.05 12.52 -2.16
N HIS A 160 2.33 11.35 -2.75
CA HIS A 160 1.83 11.00 -4.09
C HIS A 160 0.39 10.52 -4.09
N ILE A 161 -0.19 10.24 -2.92
CA ILE A 161 -1.65 10.11 -2.77
C ILE A 161 -2.34 11.43 -3.12
N LEU A 162 -1.68 12.56 -2.86
CA LEU A 162 -2.18 13.89 -3.26
C LEU A 162 -2.25 13.99 -4.80
N ASP A 163 -1.28 13.40 -5.50
CA ASP A 163 -1.26 13.36 -6.96
C ASP A 163 -2.32 12.43 -7.59
N ARG A 164 -2.95 11.52 -6.80
CA ARG A 164 -4.12 10.72 -7.23
C ARG A 164 -5.43 11.51 -7.29
N GLY A 165 -5.36 12.84 -7.30
CA GLY A 165 -6.51 13.74 -7.45
C GLY A 165 -6.93 14.48 -6.18
N ALA A 166 -6.12 14.43 -5.13
CA ALA A 166 -6.23 15.30 -3.96
C ALA A 166 -5.19 16.43 -4.05
N PRO A 167 -5.48 17.56 -4.72
CA PRO A 167 -4.49 18.60 -5.00
C PRO A 167 -3.93 19.30 -3.75
N SER A 168 -4.44 18.98 -2.56
CA SER A 168 -3.94 19.45 -1.28
C SER A 168 -4.15 18.43 -0.17
N GLN A 169 -3.43 18.60 0.95
CA GLN A 169 -3.65 17.85 2.19
C GLN A 169 -5.11 17.88 2.65
N LYS A 170 -5.80 19.01 2.46
CA LYS A 170 -7.21 19.15 2.81
C LYS A 170 -8.09 18.22 1.97
N ASP A 171 -7.79 18.11 0.67
CA ASP A 171 -8.55 17.25 -0.23
C ASP A 171 -8.30 15.76 0.09
N ALA A 172 -7.08 15.39 0.50
CA ALA A 172 -6.81 14.03 0.99
C ALA A 172 -7.54 13.73 2.29
N GLU A 173 -7.60 14.66 3.23
CA GLU A 173 -8.40 14.51 4.45
C GLU A 173 -9.90 14.38 4.16
N GLU A 174 -10.40 15.06 3.14
CA GLU A 174 -11.79 14.91 2.66
C GLU A 174 -12.01 13.52 2.04
N GLN A 175 -11.12 13.07 1.16
CA GLN A 175 -11.19 11.71 0.60
C GLN A 175 -11.11 10.62 1.67
N CYS A 176 -10.25 10.79 2.69
CA CYS A 176 -10.18 9.89 3.83
C CYS A 176 -11.47 9.84 4.63
N ARG A 177 -12.17 10.98 4.75
CA ARG A 177 -13.48 11.06 5.42
C ARG A 177 -14.52 10.28 4.62
N ASP A 178 -14.61 10.54 3.32
CA ASP A 178 -15.54 9.86 2.42
C ASP A 178 -15.32 8.34 2.40
N ALA A 179 -14.05 7.90 2.37
CA ALA A 179 -13.69 6.49 2.44
C ALA A 179 -14.11 5.83 3.77
N ALA A 180 -13.90 6.53 4.89
CA ALA A 180 -14.31 6.05 6.20
C ALA A 180 -15.84 5.97 6.34
N GLU A 181 -16.58 6.97 5.84
CA GLU A 181 -18.05 6.96 5.81
C GLU A 181 -18.59 5.83 4.93
N TYR A 182 -18.01 5.64 3.75
CA TYR A 182 -18.36 4.52 2.87
C TYR A 182 -18.11 3.17 3.55
N ARG A 183 -17.00 3.03 4.28
CA ARG A 183 -16.70 1.81 5.04
C ARG A 183 -17.72 1.56 6.16
N GLN A 184 -18.24 2.59 6.82
CA GLN A 184 -19.32 2.42 7.81
C GLN A 184 -20.58 1.82 7.19
N VAL A 185 -20.98 2.30 6.01
CA VAL A 185 -22.12 1.74 5.25
C VAL A 185 -21.89 0.29 4.87
N LEU A 186 -20.66 -0.08 4.45
CA LEU A 186 -20.31 -1.47 4.19
C LEU A 186 -20.38 -2.33 5.46
N ASN A 187 -19.87 -1.83 6.58
CA ASN A 187 -19.88 -2.54 7.85
C ASN A 187 -21.32 -2.86 8.32
N GLU A 188 -22.28 -1.97 8.09
CA GLU A 188 -23.70 -2.23 8.36
C GLU A 188 -24.23 -3.40 7.52
N LYS A 189 -23.94 -3.42 6.22
CA LYS A 189 -24.33 -4.52 5.33
C LYS A 189 -23.70 -5.86 5.72
N VAL A 190 -22.47 -5.84 6.25
CA VAL A 190 -21.80 -7.03 6.76
C VAL A 190 -22.49 -7.54 8.03
N ARG A 191 -22.85 -6.62 8.95
CA ARG A 191 -23.62 -6.96 10.16
C ARG A 191 -25.00 -7.52 9.84
N ASP A 192 -25.69 -7.00 8.84
CA ASP A 192 -27.00 -7.52 8.38
C ASP A 192 -26.92 -8.98 7.91
N LYS A 193 -25.75 -9.44 7.47
CA LYS A 193 -25.47 -10.83 7.12
C LYS A 193 -25.04 -11.70 8.31
N GLY A 194 -25.02 -11.15 9.54
CA GLY A 194 -24.57 -11.82 10.76
C GLY A 194 -23.06 -12.03 10.85
N LEU A 195 -22.28 -11.27 10.07
CA LEU A 195 -20.81 -11.33 10.05
C LEU A 195 -20.21 -10.20 10.87
N ASP A 196 -18.98 -10.41 11.39
CA ASP A 196 -18.23 -9.36 12.07
C ASP A 196 -17.51 -8.47 11.04
N PRO A 197 -17.87 -7.17 10.92
CA PRO A 197 -17.21 -6.24 9.99
C PRO A 197 -15.72 -6.01 10.27
N ASN A 198 -15.27 -6.33 11.49
CA ASN A 198 -13.85 -6.25 11.85
C ASN A 198 -13.03 -7.41 11.25
N LEU A 199 -13.70 -8.53 10.96
CA LEU A 199 -13.13 -9.70 10.31
C LEU A 199 -13.44 -9.74 8.80
N ASP A 200 -14.27 -8.82 8.30
CA ASP A 200 -14.56 -8.61 6.89
C ASP A 200 -13.40 -7.86 6.21
N PHE A 201 -12.34 -8.59 5.92
CA PHE A 201 -11.29 -8.07 5.07
C PHE A 201 -10.86 -9.04 4.01
N LEU A 202 -10.34 -8.43 2.95
CA LEU A 202 -9.87 -9.15 1.78
C LEU A 202 -8.39 -9.46 1.98
N SER A 203 -8.07 -10.72 2.26
CA SER A 203 -6.69 -11.22 2.24
C SER A 203 -6.15 -11.14 0.82
N ILE A 204 -4.91 -10.68 0.67
CA ILE A 204 -4.15 -10.90 -0.55
C ILE A 204 -3.83 -12.38 -0.60
N ILE A 205 -4.17 -12.98 -1.73
CA ILE A 205 -3.90 -14.39 -2.03
C ILE A 205 -2.78 -14.54 -3.06
N GLY A 206 -2.34 -13.41 -3.62
CA GLY A 206 -1.24 -13.36 -4.56
C GLY A 206 -1.25 -12.13 -5.43
N TYR A 207 -0.28 -12.09 -6.33
CA TYR A 207 -0.11 -11.02 -7.28
C TYR A 207 0.42 -11.54 -8.62
N ARG A 208 0.28 -10.72 -9.66
CA ARG A 208 0.89 -10.93 -10.97
C ARG A 208 1.59 -9.65 -11.40
N VAL A 209 2.88 -9.74 -11.66
CA VAL A 209 3.68 -8.59 -12.11
C VAL A 209 3.36 -8.29 -13.57
N LYS A 210 3.11 -7.02 -13.86
CA LYS A 210 2.95 -6.51 -15.23
C LYS A 210 4.23 -5.88 -15.72
N ASN A 211 4.84 -5.08 -14.86
CA ASN A 211 6.06 -4.35 -15.15
C ASN A 211 6.80 -4.11 -13.82
N TYR A 212 8.12 -4.20 -13.83
CA TYR A 212 8.94 -3.94 -12.66
C TYR A 212 10.31 -3.44 -13.08
N ASN A 213 10.80 -2.41 -12.40
CA ASN A 213 12.16 -1.91 -12.49
C ASN A 213 12.55 -1.25 -11.14
N GLU A 214 13.77 -0.71 -11.08
CA GLU A 214 14.33 -0.05 -9.88
C GLU A 214 13.61 1.23 -9.42
N ASN A 215 12.60 1.71 -10.13
CA ASN A 215 11.86 2.92 -9.78
C ASN A 215 10.34 2.69 -9.69
N SER A 216 9.83 1.56 -10.21
CA SER A 216 8.40 1.30 -10.21
C SER A 216 8.04 -0.18 -10.27
N ALA A 217 6.88 -0.49 -9.69
CA ALA A 217 6.25 -1.78 -9.72
C ALA A 217 4.78 -1.63 -10.16
N GLU A 218 4.43 -2.24 -11.29
CA GLU A 218 3.05 -2.39 -11.73
C GLU A 218 2.64 -3.86 -11.59
N PHE A 219 1.57 -4.10 -10.85
CA PHE A 219 1.11 -5.45 -10.58
C PHE A 219 -0.40 -5.50 -10.43
N GLU A 220 -0.96 -6.66 -10.75
CA GLU A 220 -2.29 -7.03 -10.29
C GLU A 220 -2.17 -7.67 -8.92
N PHE A 221 -3.00 -7.23 -8.00
CA PHE A 221 -3.16 -7.97 -6.76
C PHE A 221 -4.54 -8.58 -6.68
N TRP A 222 -4.56 -9.78 -6.13
CA TRP A 222 -5.75 -10.61 -6.03
C TRP A 222 -6.13 -10.75 -4.58
N ARG A 223 -7.42 -10.62 -4.33
CA ARG A 223 -7.97 -10.76 -2.99
C ARG A 223 -9.12 -11.74 -2.96
N LYS A 224 -9.23 -12.42 -1.82
CA LYS A 224 -10.33 -13.33 -1.50
C LYS A 224 -11.27 -12.63 -0.54
N GLY A 225 -12.55 -12.63 -0.86
CA GLY A 225 -13.60 -11.99 -0.07
C GLY A 225 -14.79 -12.92 0.22
N PRO A 226 -15.75 -12.42 1.00
CA PRO A 226 -16.96 -13.16 1.28
C PRO A 226 -17.76 -13.28 -0.01
N ALA A 227 -18.25 -14.48 -0.32
CA ALA A 227 -19.19 -14.62 -1.42
C ALA A 227 -20.61 -14.29 -0.97
N ASP A 228 -21.40 -13.81 -1.93
CA ASP A 228 -22.85 -13.74 -1.82
C ASP A 228 -23.53 -15.11 -2.10
N GLY A 229 -22.74 -16.19 -2.27
CA GLY A 229 -23.18 -17.53 -2.67
C GLY A 229 -22.16 -18.64 -2.34
N PRO A 230 -22.26 -19.87 -2.89
CA PRO A 230 -21.33 -20.96 -2.59
C PRO A 230 -19.94 -20.72 -3.21
N GLY A 231 -18.90 -20.71 -2.37
CA GLY A 231 -17.50 -20.54 -2.76
C GLY A 231 -16.92 -19.19 -2.30
N PRO A 232 -15.61 -18.92 -2.46
CA PRO A 232 -15.03 -17.60 -2.24
C PRO A 232 -15.30 -16.65 -3.42
N ARG A 233 -15.39 -15.34 -3.16
CA ARG A 233 -15.37 -14.32 -4.23
C ARG A 233 -13.94 -13.85 -4.43
N TYR A 234 -13.48 -13.78 -5.66
CA TYR A 234 -12.19 -13.19 -5.99
C TYR A 234 -12.38 -11.80 -6.58
N SER A 235 -11.47 -10.90 -6.23
CA SER A 235 -11.37 -9.59 -6.86
C SER A 235 -9.94 -9.28 -7.21
N ARG A 236 -9.71 -8.67 -8.37
CA ARG A 236 -8.41 -8.13 -8.75
C ARG A 236 -8.46 -6.61 -8.86
N VAL A 237 -7.34 -5.98 -8.54
CA VAL A 237 -7.13 -4.54 -8.72
C VAL A 237 -5.74 -4.32 -9.32
N ASN A 238 -5.65 -3.37 -10.24
CA ASN A 238 -4.40 -2.96 -10.85
C ASN A 238 -3.74 -1.90 -9.98
N ASN A 239 -2.47 -2.10 -9.66
CA ASN A 239 -1.72 -1.18 -8.82
C ASN A 239 -0.45 -0.73 -9.50
N HIS A 240 -0.01 0.45 -9.10
CA HIS A 240 1.26 1.02 -9.47
C HIS A 240 1.86 1.62 -8.20
N MET A 241 3.07 1.20 -7.88
CA MET A 241 3.90 1.75 -6.80
C MET A 241 5.18 2.33 -7.43
N MET A 242 5.67 3.43 -6.87
CA MET A 242 6.93 4.06 -7.24
C MET A 242 7.91 3.93 -6.08
N TRP A 243 9.20 3.80 -6.39
CA TRP A 243 10.26 3.84 -5.39
C TRP A 243 10.79 5.26 -5.29
N VAL A 244 10.56 5.92 -4.17
CA VAL A 244 10.93 7.33 -3.95
C VAL A 244 11.57 7.45 -2.57
N ASP A 245 12.76 8.05 -2.52
CA ASP A 245 13.51 8.32 -1.29
C ASP A 245 13.65 7.12 -0.33
N GLY A 246 13.73 5.91 -0.89
CA GLY A 246 13.92 4.67 -0.12
C GLY A 246 12.63 4.01 0.38
N GLU A 247 11.46 4.46 -0.08
CA GLU A 247 10.17 3.87 0.25
C GLU A 247 9.34 3.58 -1.01
N TRP A 248 8.44 2.61 -0.89
CA TRP A 248 7.36 2.41 -1.86
C TRP A 248 6.24 3.40 -1.56
N VAL A 249 5.86 4.17 -2.57
CA VAL A 249 4.75 5.13 -2.55
C VAL A 249 3.77 4.82 -3.67
N PHE A 250 2.54 5.27 -3.56
CA PHE A 250 1.53 5.08 -4.61
C PHE A 250 1.92 5.84 -5.88
N GLY A 251 2.01 5.10 -6.99
CA GLY A 251 2.07 5.70 -8.32
C GLY A 251 0.69 6.11 -8.83
N PRO A 252 0.62 6.86 -9.95
CA PRO A 252 -0.63 7.08 -10.67
C PRO A 252 -1.20 5.74 -11.11
N VAL A 253 -2.43 5.42 -10.72
CA VAL A 253 -3.09 4.17 -11.13
C VAL A 253 -3.52 4.32 -12.59
N ALA A 254 -3.19 3.33 -13.42
CA ALA A 254 -3.68 3.29 -14.79
C ALA A 254 -5.19 2.98 -14.85
N ASP A 255 -5.75 2.36 -13.80
CA ASP A 255 -7.11 1.82 -13.75
C ASP A 255 -7.54 1.46 -12.31
N ASP A 256 -8.50 2.21 -11.74
CA ASP A 256 -9.05 2.00 -10.39
C ASP A 256 -10.16 0.93 -10.33
N ASN A 257 -10.41 0.22 -11.44
CA ASN A 257 -11.48 -0.76 -11.46
C ASN A 257 -11.17 -1.99 -10.60
N ILE A 258 -12.13 -2.33 -9.73
CA ILE A 258 -12.17 -3.62 -9.05
C ILE A 258 -12.92 -4.59 -9.96
N TYR A 259 -12.24 -5.65 -10.40
CA TYR A 259 -12.85 -6.70 -11.21
C TYR A 259 -13.17 -7.90 -10.33
N ASN A 260 -14.45 -8.29 -10.31
CA ASN A 260 -14.88 -9.53 -9.67
C ASN A 260 -14.64 -10.70 -10.62
N GLU A 261 -14.07 -11.77 -10.09
CA GLU A 261 -13.61 -12.92 -10.87
C GLU A 261 -14.08 -14.22 -10.20
N ASP A 262 -14.46 -15.20 -11.02
CA ASP A 262 -14.91 -16.50 -10.52
C ASP A 262 -13.74 -17.42 -10.12
N SER A 263 -12.52 -17.10 -10.58
CA SER A 263 -11.31 -17.87 -10.29
C SER A 263 -10.06 -17.01 -10.36
N VAL A 264 -9.00 -17.47 -9.70
CA VAL A 264 -7.66 -16.86 -9.79
C VAL A 264 -6.87 -17.39 -10.99
N PRO A 265 -5.96 -16.60 -11.57
CA PRO A 265 -5.08 -17.05 -12.64
C PRO A 265 -4.16 -18.18 -12.17
N LYS A 266 -3.71 -19.02 -13.13
CA LYS A 266 -2.79 -20.13 -12.86
C LYS A 266 -1.34 -19.68 -12.77
N ASP A 267 -1.01 -18.57 -13.42
CA ASP A 267 0.29 -17.91 -13.54
C ASP A 267 0.54 -16.87 -12.44
N MET A 268 -0.32 -16.81 -11.42
CA MET A 268 -0.19 -15.89 -10.30
C MET A 268 0.81 -16.41 -9.28
N VAL A 269 1.64 -15.52 -8.73
CA VAL A 269 2.44 -15.80 -7.52
C VAL A 269 1.47 -15.87 -6.35
N ARG A 270 1.36 -17.04 -5.72
CA ARG A 270 0.43 -17.26 -4.62
C ARG A 270 1.10 -17.05 -3.29
N TRP A 271 0.47 -16.26 -2.45
CA TRP A 271 0.75 -16.20 -1.02
C TRP A 271 -0.31 -17.08 -0.38
N ASP A 272 -0.08 -18.38 -0.41
CA ASP A 272 -0.98 -19.33 0.25
C ASP A 272 -0.86 -19.10 1.77
N ILE A 273 -2.01 -18.93 2.42
CA ILE A 273 -2.18 -18.81 3.88
C ILE A 273 -3.10 -19.95 4.32
#